data_AF-A0AAN8K027-F1
#
_entry.id   AF-A0AAN8K027-F1
#
_cell.length_a   1.000
_cell.length_b   1.000
_cell.length_c   1.000
_cell.angle_alpha   90.00
_cell.angle_beta   90.00
_cell.angle_gamma   90.00
#
_symmetry.space_group_name_H-M   'P 1'
#
loop_
_entity.id
_entity.type
_entity.pdbx_description
1 polymer ?
#
loop_
_entity_poly.entity_id
_entity_poly.type
_entity_poly.pdbx_seq_one_letter_code
_entity_poly.pdbx_strand_id
1 'polypeptide(L)'
;MIWERCPKTTFVGRRRLELAINDATISFNEGELARLTMFEVLKLSAGRYLKVGLNLLDQKRLKNAYVPGQNRTLKARRARAQQSKAQQNDQNYSSGKY
;
A
#
# COMPACT_ATOMS: atom_id res chain seq x y z
N MET A 1 4.67 8.93 6.36
CA MET A 1 4.05 10.20 5.90
C MET A 1 4.83 11.39 6.47
N ILE A 2 4.85 12.59 5.86
CA ILE A 2 5.78 13.71 6.18
C ILE A 2 6.05 13.97 7.68
N TRP A 3 5.01 13.94 8.52
CA TRP A 3 5.14 14.23 9.96
C TRP A 3 5.90 13.15 10.75
N GLU A 4 6.08 11.96 10.19
CA GLU A 4 6.99 10.93 10.73
C GLU A 4 8.46 11.28 10.52
N ARG A 5 8.77 12.11 9.50
CA ARG A 5 10.13 12.58 9.18
C ARG A 5 10.44 13.91 9.84
N CYS A 6 9.42 14.74 9.99
CA CYS A 6 9.51 16.07 10.58
C CYS A 6 8.32 16.29 11.53
N PRO A 7 8.44 15.95 12.82
CA PRO A 7 7.34 16.08 13.78
C PRO A 7 6.81 17.53 13.87
N LYS A 8 5.49 17.69 13.85
CA LYS A 8 4.83 19.02 14.00
C LYS A 8 5.10 19.69 15.34
N THR A 9 5.38 18.89 16.36
CA THR A 9 5.60 19.34 17.73
C THR A 9 6.96 19.98 17.94
N THR A 10 7.84 19.91 16.94
CA THR A 10 9.20 20.41 17.02
C THR A 10 9.37 21.52 15.98
N PHE A 11 9.77 22.70 16.44
CA PHE A 11 10.16 23.74 15.51
C PHE A 11 11.42 23.31 14.75
N VAL A 12 11.34 23.30 13.41
CA VAL A 12 12.48 23.01 12.54
C VAL A 12 12.69 24.15 11.56
N GLY A 13 13.95 24.41 11.20
CA GLY A 13 14.28 25.37 10.16
C GLY A 13 13.77 24.92 8.78
N ARG A 14 13.49 25.90 7.90
CA ARG A 14 12.97 25.70 6.54
C ARG A 14 13.66 24.58 5.75
N ARG A 15 15.00 24.54 5.78
CA ARG A 15 15.78 23.54 5.03
C ARG A 15 15.50 22.10 5.46
N ARG A 16 15.26 21.85 6.75
CA ARG A 16 14.92 20.51 7.26
C ARG A 16 13.51 20.11 6.82
N LEU A 17 12.58 21.07 6.83
CA LEU A 17 11.23 20.87 6.34
C LEU A 17 11.23 20.52 4.85
N GLU A 18 11.99 21.24 4.02
CA GLU A 18 12.13 20.95 2.59
C GLU A 18 12.67 19.54 2.32
N LEU A 19 13.70 19.12 3.05
CA LEU A 19 14.23 17.75 2.95
C LEU A 19 13.17 16.70 3.33
N ALA A 20 12.44 16.92 4.41
CA ALA A 20 11.38 16.01 4.85
C ALA A 20 10.21 15.94 3.86
N ILE A 21 9.84 17.07 3.24
CA ILE A 21 8.84 17.12 2.17
C ILE A 21 9.33 16.29 0.97
N ASN A 22 10.54 16.54 0.49
CA ASN A 22 11.07 15.81 -0.67
C ASN A 22 11.17 14.31 -0.39
N ASP A 23 11.68 13.90 0.77
CA ASP A 23 11.80 12.49 1.16
C ASP A 23 10.42 11.83 1.32
N ALA A 24 9.44 12.57 1.83
CA ALA A 24 8.07 12.09 1.94
C ALA A 24 7.39 11.92 0.58
N THR A 25 7.58 12.88 -0.33
CA THR A 25 6.99 12.83 -1.67
C THR A 25 7.57 11.69 -2.48
N ILE A 26 8.90 11.54 -2.51
CA ILE A 26 9.55 10.51 -3.33
C ILE A 26 9.20 9.10 -2.85
N SER A 27 9.21 8.87 -1.53
CA SER A 27 8.87 7.57 -0.95
C SER A 27 7.39 7.21 -1.12
N PHE A 28 6.50 8.21 -1.13
CA PHE A 28 5.08 7.97 -1.36
C PHE A 28 4.80 7.59 -2.82
N ASN A 29 5.35 8.35 -3.77
CA ASN A 29 5.09 8.13 -5.20
C ASN A 29 5.85 6.90 -5.73
N GLU A 30 7.18 6.92 -5.62
CA GLU A 30 8.06 5.96 -6.28
C GLU A 30 8.45 4.78 -5.37
N GLY A 31 8.26 4.93 -4.06
CA GLY A 31 8.64 3.93 -3.08
C GLY A 31 9.96 4.23 -2.36
N GLU A 32 10.28 3.39 -1.40
CA GLU A 32 11.40 3.52 -0.48
C GLU A 32 12.76 3.46 -1.19
N LEU A 33 12.90 2.61 -2.23
CA LEU A 33 14.11 2.56 -3.04
C LEU A 33 14.42 3.86 -3.78
N ALA A 34 13.41 4.67 -4.10
CA ALA A 34 13.62 5.93 -4.79
C ALA A 34 14.39 6.96 -3.94
N ARG A 35 14.44 6.78 -2.60
CA ARG A 35 15.31 7.62 -1.73
C ARG A 35 16.78 7.54 -2.09
N LEU A 36 17.23 6.47 -2.77
CA LEU A 36 18.61 6.34 -3.22
C LEU A 36 19.01 7.48 -4.17
N THR A 37 18.07 7.99 -4.97
CA THR A 37 18.31 9.16 -5.84
C THR A 37 18.59 10.43 -5.03
N MET A 38 17.92 10.61 -3.88
CA MET A 38 18.18 11.73 -2.98
C MET A 38 19.55 11.59 -2.30
N PHE A 39 19.96 10.36 -1.98
CA PHE A 39 21.30 10.10 -1.45
C PHE A 39 22.38 10.51 -2.45
N GLU A 40 22.20 10.18 -3.73
CA GLU A 40 23.11 10.62 -4.80
C GLU A 40 23.22 12.14 -4.89
N VAL A 41 22.09 12.85 -4.88
CA VAL A 41 22.06 14.34 -4.89
C VAL A 41 22.77 14.93 -3.67
N LEU A 42 22.59 14.32 -2.50
CA LEU A 42 23.23 14.73 -1.25
C LEU A 42 24.67 14.22 -1.11
N LYS A 43 25.19 13.50 -2.11
CA LYS A 43 26.52 12.86 -2.09
C LYS A 43 26.72 11.93 -0.90
N LEU A 44 25.64 11.24 -0.50
CA LEU A 44 25.63 10.22 0.54
C LEU A 44 25.74 8.82 -0.08
N SER A 45 26.51 7.93 0.57
CA SER A 45 26.62 6.55 0.13
C SER A 45 25.55 5.67 0.80
N ALA A 46 24.83 4.89 0.00
CA ALA A 46 23.89 3.89 0.49
C ALA A 46 24.58 2.53 0.59
N GLY A 47 24.80 2.07 1.82
CA GLY A 47 25.36 0.73 2.10
C GLY A 47 24.42 -0.41 1.71
N ARG A 48 24.96 -1.63 1.65
CA ARG A 48 24.20 -2.85 1.29
C ARG A 48 22.96 -3.05 2.16
N TYR A 49 23.10 -2.92 3.48
CA TYR A 49 21.99 -3.15 4.42
C TYR A 49 20.88 -2.12 4.28
N LEU A 50 21.22 -0.86 3.97
CA LEU A 50 20.20 0.16 3.68
C LEU A 50 19.38 -0.22 2.45
N LYS A 51 20.05 -0.59 1.35
CA LYS A 51 19.37 -1.01 0.11
C LYS A 51 18.43 -2.20 0.33
N VAL A 52 18.88 -3.19 1.10
CA VAL A 52 18.06 -4.35 1.49
C VAL A 52 16.85 -3.92 2.31
N GLY A 53 17.04 -3.04 3.30
CA GLY A 53 15.96 -2.51 4.13
C GLY A 53 14.90 -1.76 3.31
N LEU A 54 15.33 -0.87 2.41
CA LEU A 54 14.43 -0.13 1.51
C LEU A 54 13.61 -1.08 0.62
N ASN A 55 14.27 -2.10 0.04
CA ASN A 55 13.58 -3.10 -0.78
C ASN A 55 12.53 -3.89 0.04
N LEU A 56 12.83 -4.28 1.28
CA LEU A 56 11.87 -4.97 2.15
C LEU A 56 10.65 -4.10 2.46
N LEU A 57 10.84 -2.81 2.69
CA LEU A 57 9.74 -1.87 2.92
C LEU A 57 8.86 -1.73 1.68
N ASP A 58 9.46 -1.65 0.48
CA ASP A 58 8.70 -1.59 -0.77
C ASP A 58 7.91 -2.88 -1.05
N GLN A 59 8.51 -4.05 -0.81
CA GLN A 59 7.78 -5.32 -0.93
C GLN A 59 6.59 -5.38 0.04
N LYS A 60 6.77 -4.90 1.28
CA LYS A 60 5.68 -4.79 2.25
C LYS A 60 4.59 -3.82 1.77
N ARG A 61 4.96 -2.66 1.21
CA ARG A 61 4.04 -1.68 0.63
C ARG A 61 3.21 -2.31 -0.48
N LEU A 62 3.86 -2.97 -1.44
CA LEU A 62 3.20 -3.65 -2.55
C LEU A 62 2.25 -4.74 -2.04
N LYS A 63 2.72 -5.63 -1.16
CA LYS A 63 1.89 -6.68 -0.58
C LYS A 63 0.62 -6.11 0.07
N ASN A 64 0.77 -5.04 0.85
CA ASN A 64 -0.36 -4.37 1.50
C ASN A 64 -1.33 -3.72 0.50
N ALA A 65 -0.85 -3.24 -0.65
CA ALA A 65 -1.68 -2.69 -1.70
C ALA A 65 -2.47 -3.78 -2.46
N TYR A 66 -1.89 -4.96 -2.67
CA TYR A 66 -2.54 -6.07 -3.38
C TYR A 66 -3.61 -6.82 -2.56
N VAL A 67 -3.40 -6.97 -1.24
CA VAL A 67 -4.30 -7.75 -0.36
C VAL A 67 -5.76 -7.25 -0.38
N PRO A 68 -6.06 -5.93 -0.29
CA PRO A 68 -7.42 -5.42 -0.37
C PRO A 68 -8.11 -5.73 -1.70
N GLY A 69 -7.37 -5.65 -2.82
CA GLY A 69 -7.88 -5.97 -4.15
C GLY A 69 -8.29 -7.44 -4.27
N GLN A 70 -7.42 -8.35 -3.81
CA GLN A 70 -7.72 -9.79 -3.76
C GLN A 70 -8.93 -10.09 -2.86
N ASN A 71 -9.01 -9.46 -1.68
CA ASN A 71 -10.12 -9.65 -0.76
C ASN A 71 -11.45 -9.16 -1.34
N ARG A 72 -11.46 -8.04 -2.09
CA ARG A 72 -12.65 -7.57 -2.82
C ARG A 72 -13.11 -8.61 -3.85
N THR A 73 -12.19 -9.14 -4.66
CA THR A 73 -12.49 -10.15 -5.67
C THR A 73 -13.01 -11.45 -5.03
N LEU A 74 -12.41 -11.87 -3.91
CA LEU A 74 -12.85 -13.06 -3.17
C LEU A 74 -14.26 -12.89 -2.59
N LYS A 75 -14.56 -11.73 -1.99
CA LYS A 75 -15.90 -11.39 -1.48
C LYS A 75 -16.94 -11.36 -2.61
N ALA A 76 -16.62 -10.70 -3.73
CA ALA A 76 -17.51 -10.66 -4.89
C ALA A 76 -17.78 -12.06 -5.46
N ARG A 77 -16.76 -12.92 -5.52
CA ARG A 77 -16.93 -14.33 -5.94
C ARG A 77 -17.83 -15.11 -5.00
N ARG A 78 -17.66 -14.96 -3.68
CA ARG A 78 -18.52 -15.61 -2.67
C ARG A 78 -19.97 -15.13 -2.75
N ALA A 79 -20.18 -13.83 -2.92
CA ALA A 79 -21.52 -13.26 -3.07
C ALA A 79 -22.25 -13.84 -4.31
N ARG A 80 -21.57 -13.94 -5.46
CA ARG A 80 -22.13 -14.57 -6.67
C ARG A 80 -22.52 -16.04 -6.45
N ALA A 81 -21.66 -16.81 -5.78
CA ALA A 81 -21.94 -18.20 -5.47
C ALA A 81 -23.10 -18.39 -4.46
N GLN A 82 -23.31 -17.43 -3.57
CA GLN A 82 -24.46 -17.43 -2.66
C GLN A 82 -25.76 -17.07 -3.39
N GLN A 83 -25.72 -16.08 -4.29
CA GLN A 83 -26.86 -15.70 -5.12
C GLN A 83 -27.29 -16.84 -6.06
N SER A 84 -26.35 -17.55 -6.69
CA SER A 84 -26.68 -18.69 -7.55
C SER A 84 -27.31 -19.84 -6.77
N LYS A 85 -26.86 -20.09 -5.53
CA LYS A 85 -27.47 -21.09 -4.64
C LYS A 85 -28.87 -20.69 -4.15
N ALA A 86 -29.07 -19.41 -3.84
CA ALA A 86 -30.39 -18.89 -3.47
C ALA A 86 -31.38 -19.03 -4.64
N GLN A 87 -30.96 -18.67 -5.87
CA GLN A 87 -31.79 -18.84 -7.07
C GLN A 87 -32.14 -20.30 -7.35
N GLN A 88 -31.19 -21.24 -7.15
CA GLN A 88 -31.47 -22.68 -7.28
C GLN A 88 -32.49 -23.16 -6.24
N ASN A 89 -32.37 -22.72 -4.98
CA ASN A 89 -33.32 -23.08 -3.93
C ASN A 89 -34.72 -22.50 -4.18
N ASP A 90 -34.83 -21.25 -4.64
CA ASP A 90 -36.12 -20.63 -4.99
C ASP A 90 -36.80 -21.36 -6.16
N GLN A 91 -36.03 -21.75 -7.19
CA GLN A 91 -36.56 -22.55 -8.30
C GLN A 91 -37.04 -23.94 -7.85
N ASN A 92 -36.36 -24.55 -6.88
CA ASN A 92 -36.74 -25.85 -6.34
C ASN A 92 -37.99 -25.77 -5.45
N TYR A 93 -38.15 -24.68 -4.69
CA TYR A 93 -39.34 -24.42 -3.87
C TYR A 93 -40.57 -24.10 -4.74
N SER A 94 -40.38 -23.37 -5.84
CA SER A 94 -41.43 -23.07 -6.84
C SER A 94 -41.87 -24.28 -7.67
N SER A 95 -41.10 -25.38 -7.67
CA SER A 95 -41.38 -26.57 -8.49
C SER A 95 -42.17 -27.66 -7.76
N GLY A 96 -42.72 -27.36 -6.58
CA GLY A 96 -43.74 -28.18 -5.91
C GLY A 96 -45.02 -28.23 -6.73
N LYS A 97 -45.04 -29.14 -7.72
CA LYS A 97 -46.21 -29.46 -8.54
C LYS A 97 -47.29 -30.10 -7.66
N TYR A 98 -48.51 -29.54 -7.76
CA TYR A 98 -49.77 -30.19 -7.37
C TYR A 98 -50.02 -31.46 -8.20
#